data_AF-A0A845XVX2-F1
#
_entry.id   AF-A0A845XVX2-F1
#
_cell.length_a   1.000
_cell.length_b   1.000
_cell.length_c   1.000
_cell.angle_alpha   90.00
_cell.angle_beta   90.00
_cell.angle_gamma   90.00
#
_symmetry.space_group_name_H-M   'P 1'
#
loop_
_entity.id
_entity.type
_entity.pdbx_description
1 polymer ?
#
loop_
_entity_poly.entity_id
_entity_poly.type
_entity_poly.pdbx_seq_one_letter_code
_entity_poly.pdbx_strand_id
1 'polypeptide(L)' 'MSFDSYKTIGEVLKEFTITATEANYILETDTVIREAFKEDLEFCLREFTVEESEYAICETIIFPL' A
#
# COMPACT_ATOMS: atom_id res chain seq x y z
N MET A 1 24.41 31.11 -20.76
CA MET A 1 23.15 31.45 -20.06
C MET A 1 23.50 31.60 -18.59
N SER A 2 23.24 32.76 -17.97
CA SER A 2 23.57 32.96 -16.55
C SER A 2 22.67 32.07 -15.68
N PHE A 3 23.18 31.57 -14.56
CA PHE A 3 22.37 30.84 -13.58
C PHE A 3 21.22 31.68 -13.00
N ASP A 4 21.29 33.01 -13.14
CA ASP A 4 20.23 33.94 -12.76
C ASP A 4 18.99 33.87 -13.66
N SER A 5 19.05 33.12 -14.77
CA SER A 5 17.93 32.99 -15.73
C SER A 5 17.01 31.80 -15.47
N TYR A 6 17.29 30.97 -14.46
CA TYR A 6 16.45 29.83 -14.11
C TYR A 6 15.36 30.24 -13.12
N LYS A 7 14.11 29.87 -13.42
CA LYS A 7 13.01 30.00 -12.46
C LYS A 7 13.26 29.12 -11.25
N THR A 8 12.92 29.59 -10.06
CA THR A 8 12.95 28.76 -8.86
C THR A 8 11.82 27.73 -8.89
N ILE A 9 12.02 26.57 -8.25
CA ILE A 9 10.99 25.52 -8.14
C ILE A 9 9.70 26.09 -7.54
N GLY A 10 9.81 26.99 -6.55
CA GLY A 10 8.65 27.65 -5.93
C GLY A 10 7.87 28.58 -6.86
N GLU A 11 8.53 29.26 -7.80
CA GLU A 11 7.86 30.09 -8.81
C GLU A 11 7.11 29.23 -9.83
N VAL A 12 7.69 28.09 -10.22
CA VAL A 12 7.04 27.13 -11.11
C VAL A 12 5.81 26.51 -10.42
N LEU A 13 5.92 26.09 -9.15
CA LEU A 13 4.83 25.47 -8.40
C LEU A 13 3.58 26.36 -8.26
N LYS A 14 3.73 27.70 -8.18
CA LYS A 14 2.59 28.63 -8.11
C LYS A 14 1.78 28.66 -9.41
N GLU A 15 2.47 28.58 -10.55
CA GLU A 15 1.85 28.58 -11.88
C GLU A 15 1.10 27.27 -12.15
N PHE A 16 1.57 26.15 -11.58
CA PHE A 16 0.96 24.82 -11.66
C PHE A 16 0.35 24.41 -10.33
N THR A 17 -0.65 25.16 -9.85
CA THR A 17 -1.44 24.74 -8.69
C THR A 17 -2.24 23.49 -9.07
N ILE A 18 -1.62 22.32 -8.93
CA ILE A 18 -2.25 21.01 -9.13
C ILE A 18 -2.98 20.70 -7.83
N THR A 19 -4.30 20.81 -7.85
CA THR A 19 -5.15 20.32 -6.75
C THR A 19 -5.13 18.80 -6.78
N ALA A 20 -4.15 18.19 -6.12
CA ALA A 20 -4.16 16.77 -5.84
C ALA A 20 -5.31 16.52 -4.85
N THR A 21 -6.43 16.04 -5.37
CA THR A 21 -7.51 15.49 -4.54
C THR A 21 -7.20 14.02 -4.38
N GLU A 22 -7.03 13.58 -3.13
CA GLU A 22 -7.10 12.16 -2.82
C GLU A 22 -8.54 11.73 -3.09
N ALA A 23 -8.80 11.22 -4.29
CA ALA A 23 -10.00 10.42 -4.49
C ALA A 23 -9.96 9.29 -3.45
N ASN A 24 -11.11 8.83 -2.95
CA ASN A 24 -11.14 7.67 -2.04
C ASN A 24 -10.61 6.44 -2.79
N TYR A 25 -9.30 6.19 -2.73
CA TYR A 25 -8.63 5.11 -3.43
C TYR A 25 -8.90 3.73 -2.80
N ILE A 26 -9.42 3.72 -1.57
CA ILE A 26 -9.87 2.51 -0.88
C ILE A 26 -11.35 2.34 -1.18
N LEU A 27 -11.65 1.46 -2.12
CA LEU A 27 -13.00 1.04 -2.47
C LEU A 27 -13.27 -0.30 -1.78
N GLU A 28 -14.32 -0.37 -0.97
CA GLU A 28 -14.81 -1.64 -0.45
C GLU A 28 -15.33 -2.46 -1.64
N THR A 29 -14.76 -3.66 -1.82
CA THR A 29 -15.21 -4.61 -2.84
C THR A 29 -15.75 -5.85 -2.15
N ASP A 30 -16.91 -6.32 -2.61
CA ASP A 30 -17.38 -7.63 -2.21
C ASP A 30 -16.41 -8.68 -2.74
N THR A 31 -15.93 -9.54 -1.85
CA THR A 31 -15.03 -10.64 -2.19
C THR A 31 -15.53 -11.93 -1.55
N VAL A 32 -15.52 -13.02 -2.31
CA VAL A 32 -15.86 -14.34 -1.79
C VAL A 32 -14.58 -14.97 -1.25
N ILE A 33 -14.52 -15.16 0.07
CA ILE A 33 -13.40 -15.83 0.72
C ILE A 33 -13.37 -17.29 0.24
N ARG A 34 -12.29 -17.67 -0.44
CA ARG A 34 -12.08 -19.04 -0.93
C ARG A 34 -11.84 -19.98 0.24
N GLU A 35 -12.37 -21.21 0.18
CA GLU A 35 -12.14 -22.21 1.24
C GLU A 35 -10.64 -22.51 1.45
N ALA A 36 -9.86 -22.60 0.38
CA ALA A 36 -8.40 -22.79 0.47
C ALA A 36 -7.72 -21.73 1.35
N PHE A 37 -8.13 -20.45 1.22
CA PHE A 37 -7.59 -19.37 2.05
C PHE A 37 -7.92 -19.56 3.54
N LYS A 38 -9.10 -20.10 3.85
CA LYS A 38 -9.49 -20.37 5.24
C LYS A 38 -8.66 -21.49 5.85
N GLU A 39 -8.40 -22.54 5.06
CA GLU A 39 -7.54 -23.65 5.46
C GLU A 39 -6.11 -23.17 5.71
N ASP A 40 -5.57 -22.34 4.82
CA ASP A 40 -4.24 -21.74 4.97
C ASP A 40 -4.16 -20.82 6.20
N LEU A 41 -5.19 -20.01 6.44
CA LEU A 41 -5.29 -19.15 7.62
C LEU A 41 -5.34 -19.97 8.91
N GLU A 42 -6.16 -21.02 8.96
CA GLU A 42 -6.26 -21.91 10.13
C GLU A 42 -4.93 -22.61 10.42
N PHE A 43 -4.24 -23.06 9.38
CA PHE A 43 -2.90 -23.62 9.51
C PHE A 43 -1.93 -22.59 10.09
N CYS A 44 -1.91 -21.37 9.55
CA CYS A 44 -1.02 -20.32 10.02
C CYS A 44 -1.26 -19.98 11.50
N LEU A 45 -2.53 -19.84 11.91
CA LEU A 45 -2.90 -19.53 13.30
C LEU A 45 -2.56 -20.64 14.29
N ARG A 46 -2.51 -21.90 13.84
CA ARG A 46 -2.19 -23.05 14.69
C ARG A 46 -0.68 -23.28 14.81
N GLU A 47 0.05 -23.18 13.71
CA GLU A 47 1.44 -23.63 13.64
C GLU A 47 2.46 -22.50 13.87
N PHE A 48 2.11 -21.24 13.60
CA PHE A 48 3.02 -20.11 13.79
C PHE A 48 2.89 -19.57 15.21
N THR A 49 4.01 -19.38 15.89
CA THR A 49 4.05 -18.77 17.22
C THR A 49 4.12 -17.25 17.09
N VAL A 50 3.45 -16.52 17.99
CA VAL A 50 3.47 -15.03 18.05
C VAL A 50 4.89 -14.48 18.26
N GLU A 51 5.83 -15.32 18.68
CA GLU A 51 7.26 -14.98 18.81
C GLU A 51 7.94 -14.79 17.45
N GLU A 52 7.41 -15.41 16.39
CA GLU A 52 7.70 -15.06 15.02
C GLU A 52 6.77 -13.90 14.64
N SER A 53 7.29 -12.67 14.76
CA SER A 53 6.70 -11.39 14.29
C SER A 53 5.33 -11.51 13.61
N GLU A 54 4.28 -10.86 14.13
CA GLU A 54 2.93 -10.85 13.52
C GLU A 54 2.93 -10.50 12.00
N TYR A 55 3.97 -9.78 11.55
CA TYR A 55 4.23 -9.50 10.13
C TYR A 55 4.54 -10.75 9.31
N ALA A 56 5.23 -11.76 9.86
CA ALA A 56 5.57 -13.02 9.19
C ALA A 56 4.34 -13.89 8.89
N ILE A 57 3.34 -13.87 9.78
CA ILE A 57 2.05 -14.53 9.55
C ILE A 57 1.31 -13.85 8.38
N CYS A 58 1.27 -12.51 8.38
CA CYS A 58 0.66 -11.74 7.30
C CYS A 58 1.38 -11.96 5.96
N GLU A 59 2.72 -11.96 5.94
CA GLU A 59 3.52 -12.21 4.73
C GLU A 59 3.27 -13.60 4.14
N THR A 60 3.07 -14.61 5.00
CA THR A 60 2.76 -15.99 4.57
C THR A 60 1.37 -16.08 3.91
N ILE A 61 0.39 -15.36 4.44
CA ILE A 61 -1.01 -15.39 3.98
C ILE A 61 -1.22 -14.52 2.72
N ILE A 62 -0.41 -13.48 2.52
CA ILE A 62 -0.58 -12.50 1.42
C ILE A 62 0.17 -12.92 0.13
N PHE A 63 0.94 -14.02 0.12
CA PHE A 63 1.61 -14.53 -1.09
C PHE A 63 0.63 -15.17 -2.11
N PRO A 64 0.76 -14.97 -3.44
CA PRO A 64 1.84 -14.32 -4.19
C PRO A 64 1.39 -13.03 -4.92
N LEU A 65 2.09 -11.92 -4.66
CA LEU A 65 2.35 -10.91 -5.70
C LEU A 65 3.60 -11.29 -6.47
#